data_AF-A0A0F8WSH0-F1
#
_entry.id   AF-A0A0F8WSH0-F1
#
_cell.length_a   1.000
_cell.length_b   1.000
_cell.length_c   1.000
_cell.angle_alpha   90.00
_cell.angle_beta   90.00
_cell.angle_gamma   90.00
#
_symmetry.space_group_name_H-M   'P 1'
#
loop_
_entity.id
_entity.type
_entity.pdbx_description
1 polymer ?
#
loop_
_entity_poly.entity_id
_entity_poly.type
_entity_poly.pdbx_seq_one_letter_code
_entity_poly.pdbx_strand_id
1 'polypeptide(L)'
;MISLDYDDGEGQVLINRDELRGVTSALKRAKRARVSFEPSGESLDGMSLIIDTELIRYRWRGAEGDFPDYEKLIPAEFNTVVGFDTNEALKAVSSLKILSDSKSYPIDLTIGNGKVIMSCPDDKGQAEIPADTQGEVKVRIDGSYLADALRACGG
;
A
#
# COMPACT_ATOMS: atom_id res chain seq x y z
N MET A 1 -4.15 -5.36 20.66
CA MET A 1 -4.95 -5.56 19.45
C MET A 1 -6.12 -4.58 19.53
N ILE A 2 -6.23 -3.63 18.60
CA ILE A 2 -7.37 -2.72 18.55
C ILE A 2 -8.55 -3.55 18.04
N SER A 3 -9.63 -3.68 18.82
CA SER A 3 -10.88 -4.24 18.31
C SER A 3 -11.52 -3.18 17.44
N LEU A 4 -11.78 -3.52 16.18
CA LEU A 4 -12.54 -2.68 15.26
C LEU A 4 -13.98 -3.19 15.33
N ASP A 5 -14.78 -2.59 16.21
CA ASP A 5 -16.18 -2.95 16.32
C ASP A 5 -16.93 -2.26 15.16
N TYR A 6 -17.39 -3.06 14.20
CA TYR A 6 -18.19 -2.62 13.07
C TYR A 6 -19.66 -2.67 13.47
N ASP A 7 -20.36 -1.55 13.32
CA ASP A 7 -21.80 -1.51 13.52
C ASP A 7 -22.51 -1.81 12.20
N ASP A 8 -23.63 -2.54 12.25
CA ASP A 8 -24.39 -2.98 11.07
C ASP A 8 -24.66 -1.82 10.09
N GLY A 9 -24.21 -2.01 8.85
CA GLY A 9 -24.51 -1.14 7.70
C GLY A 9 -23.38 -1.14 6.68
N GLU A 10 -23.58 -1.71 5.49
CA GLU A 10 -22.63 -1.55 4.38
C GLU A 10 -22.59 -0.09 3.92
N GLY A 11 -21.39 0.48 3.77
CA GLY A 11 -21.23 1.86 3.37
C GLY A 11 -19.89 2.11 2.69
N GLN A 12 -19.89 3.01 1.71
CA GLN A 12 -18.68 3.50 1.05
C GLN A 12 -18.65 5.03 1.14
N VAL A 13 -17.46 5.58 1.34
CA VAL A 13 -17.27 7.02 1.51
C VAL A 13 -15.90 7.41 0.97
N LEU A 14 -15.87 8.42 0.11
CA LEU A 14 -14.64 8.96 -0.45
C LEU A 14 -14.08 10.03 0.48
N ILE A 15 -12.92 9.80 1.08
CA ILE A 15 -12.29 10.74 2.02
C ILE A 15 -10.98 11.25 1.41
N ASN A 16 -10.71 12.54 1.57
CA ASN A 16 -9.43 13.09 1.14
C ASN A 16 -8.30 12.51 2.01
N ARG A 17 -7.22 12.03 1.37
CA ARG A 17 -6.09 11.39 2.06
C ARG A 17 -5.48 12.22 3.19
N ASP A 18 -5.47 13.55 3.07
CA ASP A 18 -4.83 14.43 4.06
C ASP A 18 -5.65 14.49 5.36
N GLU A 19 -6.97 14.29 5.27
CA GLU A 19 -7.86 14.20 6.43
C GLU A 19 -7.59 12.94 7.26
N LEU A 20 -7.49 11.79 6.59
CA LEU A 20 -7.14 10.53 7.25
C LEU A 20 -5.72 10.58 7.81
N ARG A 21 -4.76 11.15 7.05
CA ARG A 21 -3.37 11.29 7.51
C ARG A 21 -3.31 12.08 8.82
N GLY A 22 -4.11 13.14 8.95
CA GLY A 22 -4.17 14.01 10.13
C GLY A 22 -4.54 13.29 11.43
N VAL A 23 -5.29 12.20 11.37
CA VAL A 23 -5.76 11.47 12.56
C VAL A 23 -4.99 10.19 12.88
N THR A 24 -4.12 9.72 11.97
CA THR A 24 -3.38 8.45 12.13
C THR A 24 -2.62 8.35 13.46
N SER A 25 -2.00 9.43 13.93
CA SER A 25 -1.23 9.43 15.18
C SER A 25 -2.12 9.29 16.42
N ALA A 26 -3.33 9.84 16.38
CA ALA A 26 -4.31 9.73 17.44
C ALA A 26 -4.92 8.32 17.47
N LEU A 27 -5.31 7.80 16.29
CA LEU A 27 -5.86 6.44 16.15
C LEU A 27 -4.86 5.36 16.60
N LYS A 28 -3.56 5.53 16.36
CA LYS A 28 -2.52 4.61 16.86
C LYS A 28 -2.45 4.51 18.38
N ARG A 29 -2.91 5.54 19.10
CA ARG A 29 -2.90 5.59 20.57
C ARG A 29 -4.24 5.19 21.19
N ALA A 30 -5.30 5.15 20.38
CA ALA A 30 -6.63 4.77 20.83
C ALA A 30 -6.63 3.31 21.28
N LYS A 31 -7.28 3.05 22.42
CA LYS A 31 -7.47 1.68 22.94
C LYS A 31 -8.56 0.95 22.16
N ARG A 32 -9.57 1.68 21.71
CA ARG A 32 -10.68 1.17 20.90
C ARG A 32 -11.06 2.17 19.83
N ALA A 33 -11.50 1.67 18.69
CA ALA A 33 -12.08 2.48 17.63
C ALA A 33 -13.32 1.76 17.10
N ARG A 34 -14.46 2.45 17.08
CA ARG A 34 -15.67 2.02 16.38
C ARG A 34 -15.77 2.81 15.09
N VAL A 35 -16.06 2.11 14.00
CA VAL A 35 -16.25 2.70 12.68
C VAL A 35 -17.72 2.57 12.32
N SER A 36 -18.35 3.66 11.90
CA SER A 36 -19.73 3.66 11.43
C SER A 36 -19.91 4.59 10.23
N PHE A 37 -20.96 4.32 9.45
CA PHE A 37 -21.38 5.15 8.33
C PHE A 37 -22.75 5.77 8.64
N GLU A 38 -22.88 7.08 8.52
CA GLU A 38 -24.13 7.80 8.78
C GLU A 38 -24.54 8.67 7.58
N PRO A 39 -25.84 8.79 7.24
CA PRO A 39 -26.31 9.75 6.26
C PRO A 39 -25.90 11.19 6.60
N SER A 40 -25.50 11.95 5.60
CA SER A 40 -25.01 13.32 5.76
C SER A 40 -26.17 14.33 5.77
N GLY A 41 -27.06 14.24 6.76
CA GLY A 41 -28.18 15.18 6.95
C GLY A 41 -29.54 14.66 6.50
N GLU A 42 -30.50 15.58 6.27
CA GLU A 42 -31.89 15.25 5.91
C GLU A 42 -32.08 14.85 4.43
N SER A 43 -31.16 15.24 3.55
CA SER A 43 -31.10 14.76 2.17
C SER A 43 -30.42 13.39 2.12
N LEU A 44 -30.99 12.45 1.37
CA LEU A 44 -30.45 11.10 1.12
C LEU A 44 -29.09 11.09 0.38
N ASP A 45 -28.57 12.26 0.02
CA ASP A 45 -27.36 12.40 -0.78
C ASP A 45 -26.12 12.56 0.11
N GLY A 46 -25.42 11.44 0.31
CA GLY A 46 -24.04 11.39 0.81
C GLY A 46 -23.87 10.71 2.17
N MET A 47 -22.83 9.90 2.29
CA MET A 47 -22.46 9.20 3.53
C MET A 47 -21.34 9.95 4.27
N SER A 48 -21.37 9.89 5.59
CA SER A 48 -20.32 10.34 6.48
C SER A 48 -19.59 9.14 7.08
N LEU A 49 -18.25 9.22 7.14
CA LEU A 49 -17.43 8.31 7.94
C LEU A 49 -17.40 8.83 9.37
N ILE A 50 -17.66 7.95 10.33
CA ILE A 50 -17.49 8.25 11.75
C ILE A 50 -16.52 7.25 12.35
N ILE A 51 -15.54 7.79 13.08
CA ILE A 51 -14.63 6.98 13.90
C ILE A 51 -14.73 7.47 15.34
N ASP A 52 -15.28 6.61 16.19
CA ASP A 52 -15.41 6.84 17.63
C ASP A 52 -14.29 6.13 18.37
N THR A 53 -13.48 6.91 19.07
CA THR A 53 -12.50 6.39 20.04
C THR A 53 -13.04 6.52 21.46
N GLU A 54 -12.27 6.11 22.47
CA GLU A 54 -12.64 6.35 23.86
C GLU A 54 -12.71 7.83 24.29
N LEU A 55 -12.15 8.77 23.51
CA LEU A 55 -12.06 10.20 23.86
C LEU A 55 -12.62 11.16 22.80
N ILE A 56 -12.52 10.79 21.53
CA ILE A 56 -12.78 11.68 20.39
C ILE A 56 -13.66 10.97 19.37
N ARG A 57 -14.69 11.67 18.91
CA ARG A 57 -15.48 11.34 17.72
C ARG A 57 -14.95 12.12 16.53
N TYR A 58 -14.47 11.42 15.52
CA TYR A 58 -14.11 12.00 14.23
C TYR A 58 -15.27 11.80 13.26
N ARG A 59 -15.60 12.85 12.49
CA ARG A 59 -16.62 12.79 11.44
C ARG A 59 -16.10 13.44 10.18
N TRP A 60 -16.18 12.74 9.06
CA TRP A 60 -15.92 13.28 7.73
C TRP A 60 -17.11 13.07 6.83
N ARG A 61 -17.51 14.12 6.10
CA ARG A 61 -18.49 13.99 5.02
C ARG A 61 -17.77 13.44 3.79
N GLY A 62 -18.37 12.44 3.14
CA GLY A 62 -17.85 11.92 1.87
C GLY A 62 -17.76 13.01 0.81
N ALA A 63 -16.66 12.99 0.07
CA ALA A 63 -16.53 13.72 -1.17
C ALA A 63 -17.49 13.15 -2.22
N GLU A 64 -17.89 14.01 -3.16
CA GLU A 64 -18.71 13.61 -4.29
C GLU A 64 -17.91 12.78 -5.31
N GLY A 65 -18.59 11.84 -5.95
CA GLY A 65 -18.04 10.99 -7.00
C GLY A 65 -17.79 9.55 -6.56
N ASP A 66 -17.59 8.69 -7.55
CA ASP A 66 -17.33 7.27 -7.35
C ASP A 66 -15.83 6.98 -7.38
N PHE A 67 -15.40 6.09 -6.50
CA PHE A 67 -14.03 5.58 -6.57
C PHE A 67 -13.89 4.65 -7.78
N PRO A 68 -12.75 4.64 -8.49
CA PRO A 68 -12.58 3.75 -9.64
C PRO A 68 -12.78 2.28 -9.29
N ASP A 69 -13.25 1.48 -10.26
CA ASP A 69 -13.38 0.01 -10.18
C ASP A 69 -12.01 -0.68 -10.12
N TYR A 70 -11.27 -0.50 -9.02
CA TYR A 70 -9.90 -0.98 -8.87
C TYR A 70 -9.81 -2.51 -8.81
N GLU A 71 -10.87 -3.20 -8.39
CA GLU A 71 -10.91 -4.66 -8.30
C GLU A 71 -10.64 -5.32 -9.65
N LYS A 72 -11.06 -4.69 -10.75
CA LYS A 72 -10.80 -5.16 -12.12
C LYS A 72 -9.32 -5.09 -12.53
N LEU A 73 -8.51 -4.33 -11.80
CA LEU A 73 -7.08 -4.19 -12.04
C LEU A 73 -6.24 -5.21 -11.25
N ILE A 74 -6.84 -5.91 -10.29
CA ILE A 74 -6.14 -6.93 -9.49
C ILE A 74 -6.08 -8.23 -10.30
N PRO A 75 -4.89 -8.72 -10.69
CA PRO A 75 -4.78 -9.96 -11.45
C PRO A 75 -5.30 -11.16 -10.63
N ALA A 76 -6.11 -12.01 -11.27
CA ALA A 76 -6.62 -13.24 -10.65
C ALA A 76 -5.69 -14.46 -10.82
N GLU A 77 -4.80 -14.40 -11.82
CA GLU A 77 -3.88 -15.49 -12.17
C GLU A 77 -2.44 -14.96 -12.20
N PHE A 78 -1.50 -15.79 -11.74
CA PHE A 78 -0.09 -15.44 -11.60
C PHE A 78 0.79 -16.51 -12.25
N ASN A 79 1.64 -16.10 -13.19
CA ASN A 79 2.63 -16.99 -13.82
C ASN A 79 3.91 -17.14 -12.99
N THR A 80 4.13 -16.22 -12.04
CA THR A 80 5.31 -16.22 -11.18
C THR A 80 4.93 -15.74 -9.80
N VAL A 81 5.31 -16.51 -8.78
CA VAL A 81 5.16 -16.18 -7.37
C VAL A 81 6.53 -16.22 -6.73
N VAL A 82 6.85 -15.19 -5.96
CA VAL A 82 8.15 -15.07 -5.31
C VAL A 82 8.00 -14.62 -3.85
N GLY A 83 8.71 -15.29 -2.95
CA GLY A 83 8.87 -14.87 -1.56
C GLY A 83 10.33 -14.52 -1.27
N PHE A 84 10.59 -13.34 -0.72
CA PHE A 84 11.93 -12.86 -0.39
C PHE A 84 11.89 -11.93 0.84
N ASP A 85 13.06 -11.63 1.41
CA ASP A 85 13.18 -10.74 2.55
C ASP A 85 13.01 -9.25 2.14
N THR A 86 12.03 -8.58 2.75
CA THR A 86 11.70 -7.18 2.44
C THR A 86 12.80 -6.21 2.85
N ASN A 87 13.54 -6.48 3.93
CA ASN A 87 14.64 -5.64 4.40
C ASN A 87 15.85 -5.72 3.47
N GLU A 88 16.20 -6.91 3.00
CA GLU A 88 17.25 -7.11 2.00
C GLU A 88 16.89 -6.42 0.68
N ALA A 89 15.64 -6.58 0.22
CA ALA A 89 15.14 -5.91 -0.97
C ALA A 89 15.18 -4.38 -0.84
N LEU A 90 14.76 -3.81 0.30
CA LEU A 90 14.83 -2.38 0.54
C LEU A 90 16.27 -1.84 0.52
N LYS A 91 17.22 -2.59 1.08
CA LYS A 91 18.64 -2.24 1.02
C LYS A 91 19.16 -2.25 -0.42
N ALA A 92 18.84 -3.29 -1.19
CA ALA A 92 19.20 -3.40 -2.60
C ALA A 92 18.64 -2.22 -3.43
N VAL A 93 17.34 -1.94 -3.30
CA VAL A 93 16.67 -0.81 -3.97
C VAL A 93 17.33 0.53 -3.59
N SER A 94 17.68 0.71 -2.32
CA SER A 94 18.35 1.93 -1.84
C SER A 94 19.76 2.09 -2.41
N SER A 95 20.53 0.99 -2.52
CA SER A 95 21.85 1.00 -3.16
C SER A 95 21.76 1.33 -4.65
N LEU A 96 20.83 0.71 -5.38
CA LEU A 96 20.63 0.96 -6.81
C LEU A 96 20.15 2.39 -7.09
N LYS A 97 19.33 2.97 -6.19
CA LYS A 97 18.92 4.37 -6.27
C LYS A 97 20.10 5.33 -6.26
N ILE A 98 21.12 5.09 -5.43
CA ILE A 98 22.32 5.95 -5.34
C ILE A 98 23.11 5.95 -6.66
N LEU A 99 23.08 4.83 -7.38
CA LEU A 99 23.76 4.67 -8.66
C LEU A 99 22.95 5.20 -9.85
N SER A 100 21.66 5.49 -9.64
CA SER A 100 20.79 6.00 -10.69
C SER A 100 20.87 7.51 -10.80
N ASP A 101 21.08 8.00 -12.01
CA ASP A 101 21.03 9.42 -12.34
C ASP A 101 19.58 9.96 -12.48
N SER A 102 18.56 9.10 -12.29
CA SER A 102 17.15 9.40 -12.54
C SER A 102 16.30 9.45 -11.28
N LYS A 103 15.26 10.29 -11.26
CA LYS A 103 14.33 10.40 -10.11
C LYS A 103 13.49 9.15 -9.87
N SER A 104 13.12 8.41 -10.92
CA SER A 104 12.33 7.16 -10.86
C SER A 104 13.16 5.90 -10.66
N TYR A 105 14.49 5.99 -10.83
CA TYR A 105 15.46 4.90 -10.72
C TYR A 105 14.90 3.53 -11.13
N PRO A 106 14.70 3.30 -12.43
CA PRO A 106 14.18 2.03 -12.92
C PRO A 106 15.07 0.87 -12.46
N ILE A 107 14.44 -0.22 -12.04
CA ILE A 107 15.11 -1.45 -11.60
C ILE A 107 14.63 -2.60 -12.48
N ASP A 108 15.60 -3.31 -13.06
CA ASP A 108 15.36 -4.59 -13.72
C ASP A 108 15.33 -5.70 -12.67
N LEU A 109 14.19 -6.36 -12.54
CA LEU A 109 14.01 -7.56 -11.72
C LEU A 109 14.13 -8.79 -12.60
N THR A 110 15.02 -9.70 -12.24
CA THR A 110 15.11 -11.04 -12.81
C THR A 110 14.87 -12.06 -11.71
N ILE A 111 13.75 -12.78 -11.78
CA ILE A 111 13.29 -13.74 -10.78
C ILE A 111 13.41 -15.14 -11.37
N GLY A 112 13.98 -16.06 -10.60
CA GLY A 112 14.07 -17.47 -10.95
C GLY A 112 15.21 -18.16 -10.21
N ASN A 113 15.30 -19.49 -10.34
CA ASN A 113 16.41 -20.27 -9.79
C ASN A 113 16.71 -20.01 -8.30
N GLY A 114 15.68 -19.79 -7.49
CA GLY A 114 15.80 -19.58 -6.04
C GLY A 114 16.34 -18.19 -5.65
N LYS A 115 16.21 -17.19 -6.53
CA LYS A 115 16.71 -15.83 -6.27
C LYS A 115 15.97 -14.73 -7.03
N VAL A 116 16.17 -13.50 -6.56
CA VAL A 116 15.81 -12.26 -7.25
C VAL A 116 17.09 -11.47 -7.50
N ILE A 117 17.33 -11.11 -8.76
CA ILE A 117 18.40 -10.19 -9.15
C ILE A 117 17.76 -8.84 -9.45
N MET A 118 18.24 -7.79 -8.78
CA MET A 118 17.84 -6.40 -9.00
C MET A 118 19.01 -5.65 -9.62
N SER A 119 18.83 -5.01 -10.77
CA SER A 119 19.91 -4.27 -11.44
C SER A 119 19.48 -2.91 -12.00
N CYS A 120 20.46 -2.01 -12.16
CA CYS A 120 20.28 -0.79 -12.92
C CYS A 120 20.24 -1.11 -14.44
N PRO A 121 19.38 -0.46 -15.23
CA PRO A 121 19.31 -0.66 -16.69
C PRO A 121 20.59 -0.34 -17.47
N ASP A 122 21.49 0.45 -16.89
CA ASP A 122 22.79 0.82 -17.46
C ASP A 122 23.94 -0.04 -16.90
N ASP A 123 23.61 -1.15 -16.23
CA ASP A 123 24.54 -2.12 -15.65
C ASP A 123 25.55 -1.53 -14.64
N LYS A 124 25.29 -0.33 -14.12
CA LYS A 124 26.16 0.32 -13.10
C LYS A 124 26.14 -0.38 -11.74
N GLY A 125 25.15 -1.22 -11.47
CA GLY A 125 25.01 -1.92 -10.21
C GLY A 125 23.99 -3.05 -10.26
N GLN A 126 24.22 -4.05 -9.41
CA GLN A 126 23.31 -5.18 -9.22
C GLN A 126 23.34 -5.67 -7.77
N ALA A 127 22.24 -6.28 -7.34
CA ALA A 127 22.11 -6.98 -6.08
C ALA A 127 21.39 -8.30 -6.31
N GLU A 128 21.81 -9.35 -5.60
CA GLU A 128 21.21 -10.68 -5.64
C GLU A 128 20.67 -11.03 -4.26
N ILE A 129 19.42 -11.49 -4.21
CA ILE A 129 18.71 -11.81 -2.97
C ILE A 129 18.19 -13.24 -3.06
N PRO A 130 18.44 -14.10 -2.06
CA PRO A 130 17.83 -15.42 -1.98
C PRO A 130 16.30 -15.32 -1.93
N ALA A 131 15.61 -16.20 -2.66
CA ALA A 131 14.16 -16.17 -2.72
C ALA A 131 13.56 -17.57 -2.94
N ASP A 132 12.34 -17.77 -2.46
CA ASP A 132 11.51 -18.90 -2.88
C ASP A 132 10.79 -18.50 -4.17
N THR A 133 11.11 -19.19 -5.27
CA THR A 133 10.63 -18.82 -6.61
C THR A 133 9.81 -19.94 -7.24
N GLN A 134 8.60 -19.61 -7.67
CA GLN A 134 7.78 -20.45 -8.54
C GLN A 134 7.59 -19.74 -9.87
N GLY A 135 8.20 -20.25 -10.94
CA GLY A 135 8.24 -19.60 -12.25
C GLY A 135 9.44 -18.65 -12.42
N GLU A 136 9.53 -18.04 -13.60
CA GLU A 136 10.60 -17.11 -13.96
C GLU A 136 10.01 -15.88 -14.65
N VAL A 137 10.53 -14.70 -14.33
CA VAL A 137 10.13 -13.46 -15.00
C VAL A 137 11.27 -12.46 -15.01
N LYS A 138 11.33 -11.68 -16.09
CA LYS A 138 12.16 -10.48 -16.19
C LYS A 138 11.25 -9.28 -16.43
N VAL A 139 11.27 -8.30 -15.53
CA VAL A 139 10.41 -7.12 -15.60
C VAL A 139 11.17 -5.89 -15.14
N ARG A 140 10.88 -4.73 -15.74
CA ARG A 140 11.38 -3.44 -15.30
C ARG A 140 10.29 -2.71 -14.53
N ILE A 141 10.63 -2.19 -13.36
CA ILE A 141 9.70 -1.41 -12.54
C ILE A 141 10.35 -0.13 -12.04
N ASP A 142 9.51 0.83 -11.64
CA ASP A 142 9.96 2.03 -10.94
C ASP A 142 10.40 1.67 -9.51
N GLY A 143 11.66 1.95 -9.19
CA GLY A 143 12.23 1.58 -7.90
C GLY A 143 11.58 2.32 -6.72
N SER A 144 10.98 3.49 -6.95
CA SER A 144 10.25 4.22 -5.90
C SER A 144 8.95 3.53 -5.53
N TYR A 145 8.19 3.04 -6.51
CA TYR A 145 6.98 2.27 -6.25
C TYR A 145 7.29 0.91 -5.61
N LEU A 146 8.37 0.24 -6.03
CA LEU A 146 8.82 -0.99 -5.37
C LEU A 146 9.16 -0.71 -3.89
N ALA A 147 9.94 0.34 -3.61
CA ALA A 147 10.33 0.68 -2.24
C ALA A 147 9.12 1.01 -1.36
N ASP A 148 8.14 1.74 -1.89
CA ASP A 148 6.92 2.10 -1.14
C ASP A 148 6.06 0.87 -0.83
N ALA A 149 5.92 -0.05 -1.79
CA ALA A 149 5.22 -1.32 -1.58
C ALA A 149 5.91 -2.19 -0.51
N LEU A 150 7.25 -2.33 -0.59
CA LEU A 150 8.02 -3.12 0.39
C LEU A 150 7.93 -2.55 1.81
N ARG A 151 7.96 -1.22 1.98
CA ARG A 151 7.77 -0.57 3.29
C ARG A 151 6.37 -0.81 3.86
N ALA A 152 5.35 -0.88 3.01
CA ALA A 152 3.98 -1.15 3.43
C ALA A 152 3.81 -2.59 3.96
N CYS A 153 4.64 -3.53 3.49
CA CYS A 153 4.62 -4.94 3.92
C CYS A 153 5.31 -5.21 5.27
N GLY A 154 5.91 -4.21 5.91
CA GLY A 154 6.49 -4.35 7.26
C GLY A 154 7.91 -3.82 7.41
N GLY A 155 8.60 -3.51 6.30
CA GLY A 155 10.02 -3.16 6.33
C GLY A 155 10.86 -4.42 6.51
#